data_AF-A0A4Q3VQZ3-F1
#
_entry.id   AF-A0A4Q3VQZ3-F1
#
_cell.length_a   1.000
_cell.length_b   1.000
_cell.length_c   1.000
_cell.angle_alpha   90.00
_cell.angle_beta   90.00
_cell.angle_gamma   90.00
#
_symmetry.space_group_name_H-M   'P 1'
#
loop_
_entity.id
_entity.type
_entity.pdbx_description
1 polymer ?
#
loop_
_entity_poly.entity_id
_entity_poly.type
_entity_poly.pdbx_seq_one_letter_code
_entity_poly.pdbx_strand_id
1 'polypeptide(L)'
;MLAALLLLQSPPIARIALPVIDEGSGIVASRRYPGVFWTHNDSGDAARFFAIKADGTAVMPKRYNRKEDAGASTPPPAPFEGIKVEVAQNV
;
A
#
# COMPACT_ATOMS: atom_id res chain seq x y z
N MET A 1 0.98 8.17 -35.79
CA MET A 1 0.25 8.88 -34.72
C MET A 1 0.39 8.25 -33.33
N LEU A 2 0.76 6.97 -33.16
CA LEU A 2 0.88 6.34 -31.84
C LEU A 2 2.13 6.77 -31.03
N ALA A 3 3.25 7.07 -31.70
CA ALA A 3 4.53 7.40 -31.06
C ALA A 3 4.54 8.75 -30.31
N ALA A 4 3.70 9.72 -30.73
CA ALA A 4 3.61 11.02 -30.06
C ALA A 4 2.86 10.95 -28.72
N LEU A 5 1.98 9.95 -28.54
CA LEU A 5 1.18 9.80 -27.32
C LEU A 5 2.01 9.25 -26.14
N LEU A 6 3.04 8.44 -26.43
CA LEU A 6 3.95 7.87 -25.43
C LEU A 6 4.89 8.91 -24.81
N LEU A 7 5.22 9.99 -25.53
CA LEU A 7 6.10 11.06 -25.05
C LEU A 7 5.40 12.05 -24.10
N LEU A 8 4.08 11.98 -23.95
CA LEU A 8 3.30 12.83 -23.04
C LEU A 8 3.19 12.27 -21.61
N GLN A 9 3.63 11.03 -21.37
CA GLN A 9 3.56 10.44 -20.04
C GLN A 9 4.79 10.83 -19.24
N SER A 10 4.59 11.62 -18.18
CA SER A 10 5.66 11.88 -17.21
C SER A 10 6.14 10.55 -16.62
N PRO A 11 7.47 10.32 -16.50
CA PRO A 11 7.97 9.12 -15.88
C PRO A 11 7.48 9.04 -14.43
N PRO A 12 7.13 7.85 -13.92
CA PRO A 12 6.69 7.70 -12.54
C PRO A 12 7.80 8.14 -11.59
N ILE A 13 7.46 8.95 -10.58
CA ILE A 13 8.40 9.46 -9.58
C ILE A 13 8.68 8.39 -8.50
N ALA A 14 7.72 7.49 -8.28
CA ALA A 14 7.83 6.38 -7.33
C ALA A 14 6.94 5.22 -7.78
N ARG A 15 7.17 4.04 -7.20
CA ARG A 15 6.35 2.85 -7.42
C ARG A 15 5.98 2.20 -6.10
N ILE A 16 4.71 1.88 -5.91
CA ILE A 16 4.24 1.08 -4.79
C ILE A 16 4.76 -0.35 -4.99
N ALA A 17 5.46 -0.89 -3.99
CA ALA A 17 6.13 -2.18 -4.07
C ALA A 17 5.28 -3.35 -3.54
N LEU A 18 4.06 -3.08 -3.05
CA LEU A 18 3.14 -4.09 -2.54
C LEU A 18 2.17 -4.54 -3.63
N PRO A 19 2.25 -5.80 -4.11
CA PRO A 19 1.34 -6.31 -5.14
C PRO A 19 -0.13 -6.36 -4.71
N VAL A 20 -0.38 -6.46 -3.40
CA VAL A 20 -1.73 -6.45 -2.82
C VAL A 20 -2.43 -5.10 -2.92
N ILE A 21 -1.71 -4.05 -3.33
CA ILE A 21 -2.25 -2.74 -3.67
C ILE A 21 -2.30 -2.67 -5.21
N ASP A 22 -3.28 -3.33 -5.80
CA ASP A 22 -3.47 -3.46 -7.25
C ASP A 22 -4.52 -2.49 -7.81
N GLU A 23 -5.21 -1.76 -6.94
CA GLU A 23 -6.24 -0.78 -7.32
C GLU A 23 -6.16 0.46 -6.41
N GLY A 24 -5.03 1.15 -6.37
CA GLY A 24 -4.85 2.35 -5.54
C GLY A 24 -5.00 3.63 -6.34
N SER A 25 -6.21 4.17 -6.54
CA SER A 25 -6.39 5.44 -7.26
C SER A 25 -6.10 6.67 -6.39
N GLY A 26 -6.18 6.54 -5.06
CA GLY A 26 -5.96 7.61 -4.09
C GLY A 26 -4.68 7.45 -3.25
N ILE A 27 -3.96 8.56 -3.02
CA ILE A 27 -2.84 8.62 -2.09
C ILE A 27 -2.82 9.96 -1.34
N VAL A 28 -2.52 9.94 -0.05
CA VAL A 28 -2.40 11.16 0.77
C VAL A 28 -1.20 11.09 1.71
N ALA A 29 -0.45 12.18 1.82
CA ALA A 29 0.64 12.29 2.78
C ALA A 29 0.10 12.28 4.23
N SER A 30 0.73 11.50 5.10
CA SER A 30 0.39 11.45 6.51
C SER A 30 0.71 12.78 7.19
N ARG A 31 -0.29 13.35 7.88
CA ARG A 31 -0.10 14.57 8.69
C ARG A 31 0.76 14.33 9.93
N ARG A 32 0.72 13.11 10.48
CA ARG A 32 1.37 12.75 11.75
C ARG A 32 2.77 12.18 11.57
N TYR A 33 3.01 11.49 10.46
CA TYR A 33 4.23 10.71 10.24
C TYR A 33 4.91 11.17 8.94
N PRO A 34 5.92 12.05 9.00
CA PRO A 34 6.65 12.49 7.82
C PRO A 34 7.21 11.32 7.01
N GLY A 35 7.10 11.39 5.67
CA GLY A 35 7.56 10.33 4.76
C GLY A 35 6.65 9.10 4.66
N VAL A 36 5.51 9.10 5.36
CA VAL A 36 4.47 8.07 5.25
C VAL A 36 3.30 8.61 4.41
N PHE A 37 2.76 7.75 3.56
CA PHE A 37 1.59 8.01 2.73
C PHE A 37 0.52 6.94 3.00
N TRP A 38 -0.74 7.32 2.88
CA TRP A 38 -1.89 6.45 3.02
C TRP A 38 -2.55 6.25 1.67
N THR A 39 -2.97 5.01 1.39
CA THR A 39 -3.72 4.62 0.20
C THR A 39 -4.71 3.52 0.57
N HIS A 40 -5.64 3.22 -0.32
CA HIS A 40 -6.59 2.11 -0.18
C HIS A 40 -6.88 1.53 -1.55
N ASN A 41 -7.33 0.26 -1.57
CA ASN A 41 -7.95 -0.28 -2.77
C ASN A 41 -9.39 0.25 -2.86
N ASP A 42 -9.83 0.69 -4.04
CA ASP A 42 -11.14 1.34 -4.27
C ASP A 42 -12.12 0.55 -5.16
N SER A 43 -11.70 -0.55 -5.77
CA SER A 43 -12.51 -1.45 -6.60
C SER A 43 -11.87 -2.83 -6.73
N GLY A 44 -12.67 -3.84 -7.10
CA GLY A 44 -12.21 -5.20 -7.43
C GLY A 44 -11.68 -6.04 -6.24
N ASP A 45 -11.54 -5.45 -5.06
CA ASP A 45 -10.93 -6.05 -3.87
C ASP A 45 -11.74 -5.73 -2.59
N ALA A 46 -11.40 -6.38 -1.48
CA ALA A 46 -11.84 -5.98 -0.15
C ALA A 46 -11.37 -4.55 0.16
N ALA A 47 -12.21 -3.77 0.86
CA ALA A 47 -11.84 -2.45 1.34
C ALA A 47 -10.71 -2.57 2.38
N ARG A 48 -9.51 -2.09 2.05
CA ARG A 48 -8.30 -2.22 2.87
C ARG A 48 -7.50 -0.91 2.86
N PHE A 49 -6.96 -0.51 4.01
CA PHE A 49 -6.02 0.61 4.13
C PHE A 49 -4.57 0.15 4.25
N PHE A 50 -3.69 0.93 3.64
CA PHE A 50 -2.25 0.72 3.67
C PHE A 50 -1.53 2.01 4.03
N ALA A 51 -0.52 1.90 4.88
CA ALA A 51 0.50 2.93 5.05
C ALA A 51 1.76 2.49 4.31
N ILE A 52 2.32 3.38 3.49
CA ILE A 52 3.54 3.13 2.72
C ILE A 52 4.57 4.23 2.96
N LYS A 53 5.85 3.89 2.82
CA LYS A 53 6.97 4.84 2.80
C LYS A 53 7.15 5.41 1.40
N ALA A 54 7.92 6.48 1.28
CA ALA A 54 8.29 7.09 -0.01
C ALA A 54 8.99 6.11 -0.97
N ASP A 55 9.64 5.07 -0.46
CA ASP A 55 10.26 3.98 -1.25
C ASP A 55 9.24 2.93 -1.77
N GLY A 56 7.95 3.12 -1.50
CA GLY A 56 6.86 2.23 -1.94
C GLY A 56 6.63 1.00 -1.06
N THR A 57 7.44 0.79 -0.01
CA THR A 57 7.27 -0.35 0.90
C THR A 57 6.30 -0.02 2.04
N ALA A 58 5.65 -1.04 2.60
CA ALA A 58 4.66 -0.85 3.64
C ALA A 58 5.27 -0.48 4.99
N VAL A 59 4.55 0.34 5.73
CA VAL A 59 4.74 0.51 7.17
C VAL A 59 4.06 -0.67 7.85
N MET A 60 4.87 -1.65 8.26
CA MET A 60 4.37 -2.85 8.94
C MET A 60 3.92 -2.51 10.36
N PRO A 61 2.67 -2.80 10.76
CA PRO A 61 2.28 -2.77 12.16
C PRO A 61 3.17 -3.71 12.97
N LYS A 62 3.41 -3.41 14.26
CA LYS A 62 4.28 -4.23 15.12
C LYS A 62 3.97 -5.73 15.05
N ARG A 63 2.68 -6.10 15.02
CA ARG A 63 2.21 -7.50 14.90
C ARG A 63 2.59 -8.22 13.59
N TYR A 64 3.12 -7.52 12.60
CA TYR A 64 3.61 -8.05 11.32
C TYR A 64 5.11 -7.76 11.11
N ASN A 65 5.81 -7.38 12.18
CA ASN A 65 7.24 -7.08 12.09
C ASN A 65 8.04 -8.37 11.92
N ARG A 66 8.39 -8.69 10.67
CA ARG A 66 9.17 -9.89 10.31
C ARG A 66 10.46 -10.07 11.10
N LYS A 67 11.11 -8.99 11.59
CA LYS A 67 12.31 -9.11 12.43
C LYS A 67 12.01 -9.74 13.80
N GLU A 68 10.82 -9.47 14.35
CA GLU A 68 10.33 -10.09 15.59
C GLU A 68 9.86 -11.53 15.31
N ASP A 69 9.29 -11.78 14.12
CA ASP A 69 8.80 -13.10 13.72
C ASP A 69 9.90 -14.03 13.16
N ALA A 70 11.13 -13.53 12.93
CA ALA A 70 12.22 -14.22 12.24
C ALA A 70 12.73 -15.50 12.94
N GLY A 71 12.15 -15.89 14.07
CA GLY A 71 12.36 -17.18 14.72
C GLY A 71 11.08 -17.80 15.31
N ALA A 72 9.89 -17.29 14.98
CA ALA A 72 8.69 -17.53 15.80
C ALA A 72 7.74 -18.64 15.31
N SER A 73 7.70 -19.06 14.05
CA SER A 73 6.93 -20.26 13.67
C SER A 73 7.20 -20.75 12.25
N THR A 74 7.07 -22.07 12.08
CA THR A 74 6.78 -22.73 10.80
C THR A 74 5.29 -23.08 10.81
N PRO A 75 4.49 -22.68 9.80
CA PRO A 75 4.85 -21.96 8.58
C PRO A 75 5.15 -20.46 8.83
N PRO A 76 5.83 -19.78 7.88
CA PRO A 76 6.04 -18.34 7.96
C PRO A 76 4.71 -17.59 8.11
N PRO A 77 4.70 -16.44 8.80
CA PRO A 77 3.50 -15.62 8.92
C PRO A 77 2.97 -15.23 7.53
N ALA A 78 1.65 -15.16 7.41
CA ALA A 78 1.00 -14.70 6.19
C ALA A 78 1.52 -13.30 5.80
N PRO A 79 1.61 -12.98 4.50
CA PRO A 79 1.94 -11.64 4.03
C PRO A 79 1.03 -10.58 4.66
N PHE A 80 1.53 -9.34 4.76
CA PHE A 80 0.70 -8.23 5.21
C PHE A 80 -0.30 -7.87 4.11
N GLU A 81 -1.57 -8.21 4.36
CA GLU A 81 -2.69 -7.97 3.44
C GLU A 81 -3.34 -6.59 3.63
N GLY A 82 -2.75 -5.65 4.38
CA GLY A 82 -3.41 -4.38 4.70
C GLY A 82 -4.34 -4.48 5.91
N ILE A 83 -4.95 -3.35 6.26
CA ILE A 83 -5.92 -3.25 7.35
C ILE A 83 -7.31 -3.24 6.75
N LYS A 84 -8.08 -4.31 6.93
CA LYS A 84 -9.44 -4.42 6.41
C LYS A 84 -10.37 -3.39 7.08
N VAL A 85 -11.20 -2.77 6.25
CA VAL A 85 -12.30 -1.91 6.67
C VAL A 85 -13.55 -2.78 6.71
N GLU A 86 -14.03 -3.08 7.91
CA GLU A 86 -15.22 -3.93 8.07
C GLU A 86 -16.52 -3.17 7.78
N VAL A 87 -16.55 -1.86 8.06
CA VAL A 87 -17.71 -0.99 7.84
C VAL A 87 -17.24 0.41 7.44
N ALA A 88 -17.86 0.96 6.40
CA ALA A 88 -17.79 2.37 6.04
C ALA A 88 -19.21 2.82 5.67
N GLN A 89 -19.70 3.88 6.32
CA GLN A 89 -21.04 4.42 6.08
C GLN A 89 -20.97 5.94 6.04
N ASN A 90 -21.74 6.53 5.13
CA ASN A 90 -22.02 7.95 5.17
C ASN A 90 -23.09 8.17 6.26
N VAL A 91 -22.81 9.07 7.20
CA VAL A 91 -23.77 9.50 8.24
C VAL A 91 -24.32 10.88 7.90
#